data_AF-A0A9E3QXQ1-F1
#
_entry.id   AF-A0A9E3QXQ1-F1
#
_cell.length_a   1.000
_cell.length_b   1.000
_cell.length_c   1.000
_cell.angle_alpha   90.00
_cell.angle_beta   90.00
_cell.angle_gamma   90.00
#
_symmetry.space_group_name_H-M   'P 1'
#
loop_
_entity.id
_entity.type
_entity.pdbx_description
1 polymer ?
#
loop_
_entity_poly.entity_id
_entity_poly.type
_entity_poly.pdbx_seq_one_letter_code
_entity_poly.pdbx_strand_id
1 'polypeptide(L)'
;MSDAFDQGQDRPDAAPLDPQTGRRLPLHAFSLLAEGDAFEVAAGAPPKDGPARARQYASAKVRVEANGCPPALVEAVLAELTQQLQGAPQLVARLEAARPIAITLVPRGKSMAAYGFPKGASARASGLFWDHPSWPTARIGLLATALESERMLVTHEMAHAIARLAFTHDEQERIYRLMLPTYRSRAWVDEVFAIYSEREFVPEFTEREGHAPGVYGMARQRWDERHVFTRFVRALYHPHRPLAGSTRAPPRGLLG
;
A
#
# COMPACT_ATOMS: atom_id res chain seq x y z
N MET A 1 1.80 -15.84 7.62
CA MET A 1 0.51 -15.74 6.90
C MET A 1 0.29 -17.05 6.14
N SER A 2 -0.84 -17.72 6.37
CA SER A 2 -1.22 -18.93 5.63
C SER A 2 -2.53 -18.62 4.91
N ASP A 3 -2.48 -18.55 3.59
CA ASP A 3 -3.62 -18.21 2.75
C ASP A 3 -4.58 -19.39 2.64
N ALA A 4 -5.71 -19.28 3.32
CA ALA A 4 -6.95 -19.86 2.85
C ALA A 4 -7.77 -18.74 2.19
N PHE A 5 -7.23 -18.13 1.14
CA PHE A 5 -8.00 -17.32 0.20
C PHE A 5 -8.58 -18.26 -0.85
N ASP A 6 -9.52 -19.10 -0.41
CA ASP A 6 -10.23 -19.99 -1.30
C ASP A 6 -11.40 -19.24 -1.96
N GLN A 7 -11.46 -19.46 -3.27
CA GLN A 7 -12.46 -19.06 -4.27
C GLN A 7 -13.83 -18.69 -3.69
N GLY A 8 -14.12 -17.38 -3.57
CA GLY A 8 -15.50 -16.89 -3.36
C GLY A 8 -15.73 -15.81 -2.29
N GLN A 9 -14.70 -15.22 -1.68
CA GLN A 9 -14.92 -14.15 -0.71
C GLN A 9 -15.23 -12.82 -1.40
N ASP A 10 -16.28 -12.14 -0.90
CA ASP A 10 -16.63 -10.76 -1.23
C ASP A 10 -15.35 -9.91 -1.24
N ARG A 11 -15.17 -9.10 -2.28
CA ARG A 11 -14.10 -8.10 -2.32
C ARG A 11 -14.64 -6.80 -1.74
N PRO A 12 -13.78 -5.93 -1.20
CA PRO A 12 -14.23 -4.58 -0.86
C PRO A 12 -14.87 -3.94 -2.09
N ASP A 13 -16.12 -3.51 -1.94
CA ASP A 13 -16.88 -2.82 -2.97
C ASP A 13 -16.56 -1.32 -2.88
N ALA A 14 -15.27 -1.01 -3.05
CA ALA A 14 -14.77 0.34 -2.98
C ALA A 14 -15.11 1.09 -4.27
N ALA A 15 -15.73 2.26 -4.15
CA ALA A 15 -15.88 3.16 -5.28
C ALA A 15 -14.49 3.71 -5.69
N PRO A 16 -14.01 3.43 -6.92
CA PRO A 16 -12.75 3.99 -7.41
C PRO A 16 -12.77 5.52 -7.43
N LEU A 17 -11.59 6.14 -7.48
CA LEU A 17 -11.49 7.57 -7.68
C LEU A 17 -12.19 7.98 -8.98
N ASP A 18 -12.92 9.09 -8.95
CA ASP A 18 -13.62 9.55 -10.13
C ASP A 18 -12.63 9.94 -11.27
N PRO A 19 -12.95 9.64 -12.54
CA PRO A 19 -12.04 9.91 -13.66
C PRO A 19 -11.72 11.39 -13.90
N GLN A 20 -12.54 12.33 -13.43
CA GLN A 20 -12.26 13.77 -13.60
C GLN A 20 -11.17 14.21 -12.62
N THR A 21 -11.26 13.79 -11.37
CA THR A 21 -10.22 14.00 -10.35
C THR A 21 -8.93 13.31 -10.74
N GLY A 22 -9.00 12.06 -11.23
CA GLY A 22 -7.82 11.34 -11.72
C GLY A 22 -7.05 12.10 -12.82
N ARG A 23 -7.78 12.73 -13.76
CA ARG A 23 -7.20 13.58 -14.82
C ARG A 23 -6.61 14.89 -14.30
N ARG A 24 -7.26 15.52 -13.32
CA ARG A 24 -6.77 16.75 -12.68
C ARG A 24 -5.53 16.52 -11.82
N LEU A 25 -5.39 15.31 -11.28
CA LEU A 25 -4.32 14.93 -10.38
C LEU A 25 -3.54 13.73 -10.93
N PRO A 26 -2.84 13.83 -12.08
CA PRO A 26 -2.21 12.67 -12.71
C PRO A 26 -1.13 12.05 -11.81
N LEU A 27 -1.11 10.72 -11.71
CA LEU A 27 -0.02 9.97 -11.09
C LEU A 27 0.93 9.50 -12.18
N HIS A 28 2.13 10.08 -12.22
CA HIS A 28 3.13 9.74 -13.24
C HIS A 28 3.46 8.24 -13.28
N ALA A 29 3.37 7.53 -12.15
CA ALA A 29 3.59 6.08 -12.12
C ALA A 29 2.81 5.32 -13.21
N PHE A 30 1.57 5.73 -13.53
CA PHE A 30 0.76 5.05 -14.54
C PHE A 30 1.24 5.23 -15.98
N SER A 31 2.12 6.19 -16.29
CA SER A 31 2.76 6.27 -17.60
C SER A 31 3.66 5.04 -17.84
N LEU A 32 4.33 4.53 -16.80
CA LEU A 32 5.16 3.32 -16.88
C LEU A 32 4.35 2.08 -17.29
N LEU A 33 3.12 1.99 -16.80
CA LEU A 33 2.21 0.88 -17.16
C LEU A 33 1.58 1.06 -18.55
N ALA A 34 1.55 2.29 -19.08
CA ALA A 34 0.95 2.62 -20.36
C ALA A 34 1.94 2.56 -21.52
N GLU A 35 3.14 3.09 -21.32
CA GLU A 35 4.11 3.44 -22.36
C GLU A 35 5.47 2.75 -22.15
N GLY A 36 5.67 2.03 -21.03
CA GLY A 36 6.94 1.40 -20.67
C GLY A 36 7.99 2.40 -20.17
N ASP A 37 9.26 1.98 -20.18
CA ASP A 37 10.41 2.75 -19.65
C ASP A 37 10.85 3.95 -20.52
N ALA A 38 9.97 4.48 -21.37
CA ALA A 38 10.35 5.49 -22.37
C ALA A 38 10.87 6.80 -21.77
N PHE A 39 10.57 7.08 -20.49
CA PHE A 39 11.03 8.26 -19.78
C PHE A 39 11.33 7.94 -18.32
N GLU A 40 12.60 7.67 -18.00
CA GLU A 40 13.05 7.69 -16.60
C GLU A 40 12.85 9.10 -16.05
N VAL A 41 12.08 9.22 -14.95
CA VAL A 41 11.99 10.48 -14.22
C VAL A 41 13.39 10.81 -13.69
N ALA A 42 13.86 12.01 -14.01
CA ALA A 42 15.13 12.50 -13.50
C ALA A 42 15.16 12.43 -11.97
N ALA A 43 16.23 11.88 -11.40
CA ALA A 43 16.46 11.86 -9.96
C ALA A 43 16.32 13.29 -9.40
N GLY A 44 15.53 13.44 -8.34
CA GLY A 44 15.20 14.73 -7.75
C GLY A 44 15.34 14.72 -6.23
N ALA A 45 15.28 15.92 -5.63
CA ALA A 45 15.18 16.02 -4.19
C ALA A 45 13.79 15.56 -3.71
N PRO A 46 13.69 14.91 -2.55
CA PRO A 46 12.39 14.64 -1.94
C PRO A 46 11.62 15.96 -1.71
N PRO A 47 10.28 15.95 -1.81
CA PRO A 47 9.47 17.14 -1.58
C PRO A 47 9.65 17.64 -0.16
N LYS A 48 10.10 18.89 0.01
CA LYS A 48 10.37 19.49 1.33
C LYS A 48 9.17 19.41 2.29
N ASP A 49 7.97 19.63 1.75
CA ASP A 49 6.73 19.66 2.53
C ASP A 49 6.02 18.29 2.61
N GLY A 50 6.63 17.24 2.05
CA GLY A 50 6.07 15.89 1.99
C GLY A 50 5.65 15.34 3.37
N PRO A 51 6.53 15.34 4.38
CA PRO A 51 6.19 14.86 5.72
C PRO A 51 5.08 15.68 6.38
N ALA A 52 5.08 17.00 6.21
CA ALA A 52 4.06 17.86 6.77
C ALA A 52 2.69 17.60 6.13
N ARG A 53 2.65 17.45 4.81
CA ARG A 53 1.42 17.14 4.07
C ARG A 53 0.86 15.75 4.42
N ALA A 54 1.71 14.74 4.54
CA ALA A 54 1.28 13.40 4.94
C ALA A 54 0.68 13.39 6.36
N ARG A 55 1.27 14.12 7.31
CA ARG A 55 0.70 14.30 8.65
C ARG A 55 -0.63 15.05 8.62
N GLN A 56 -0.73 16.13 7.84
CA GLN A 56 -1.97 16.88 7.68
C GLN A 56 -3.10 15.99 7.13
N TYR A 57 -2.80 15.18 6.11
CA TYR A 57 -3.74 14.18 5.61
C TYR A 57 -4.16 13.20 6.70
N ALA A 58 -3.21 12.62 7.42
CA ALA A 58 -3.51 11.67 8.49
C ALA A 58 -4.44 12.29 9.54
N SER A 59 -4.17 13.52 10.00
CA SER A 59 -5.03 14.22 10.97
C SER A 59 -6.41 14.58 10.42
N ALA A 60 -6.54 14.87 9.13
CA ALA A 60 -7.80 15.34 8.54
C ALA A 60 -8.70 14.22 7.99
N LYS A 61 -8.10 13.11 7.54
CA LYS A 61 -8.78 12.06 6.76
C LYS A 61 -8.68 10.67 7.36
N VAL A 62 -7.83 10.48 8.38
CA VAL A 62 -7.69 9.19 9.05
C VAL A 62 -8.17 9.30 10.50
N ARG A 63 -9.14 8.48 10.86
CA ARG A 63 -9.59 8.32 12.26
C ARG A 63 -9.10 7.00 12.80
N VAL A 64 -8.33 6.99 13.88
CA VAL A 64 -7.92 5.76 14.56
C VAL A 64 -8.85 5.49 15.74
N GLU A 65 -9.53 4.35 15.70
CA GLU A 65 -10.34 3.80 16.78
C GLU A 65 -9.46 2.85 17.60
N ALA A 66 -8.94 3.34 18.73
CA ALA A 66 -7.96 2.59 19.51
C ALA A 66 -8.54 1.37 20.25
N ASN A 67 -9.83 1.37 20.60
CA ASN A 67 -10.52 0.27 21.30
C ASN A 67 -9.79 -0.27 22.56
N GLY A 68 -9.10 0.61 23.30
CA GLY A 68 -8.33 0.23 24.49
C GLY A 68 -6.89 -0.23 24.20
N CYS A 69 -6.42 -0.18 22.95
CA CYS A 69 -5.01 -0.31 22.63
C CYS A 69 -4.19 0.90 23.15
N PRO A 70 -2.91 0.71 23.51
CA PRO A 70 -2.07 1.78 24.04
C PRO A 70 -1.88 2.96 23.07
N PRO A 71 -1.74 4.21 23.55
CA PRO A 71 -1.49 5.38 22.69
C PRO A 71 -0.25 5.23 21.81
N ALA A 72 0.83 4.61 22.33
CA ALA A 72 2.05 4.36 21.57
C ALA A 72 1.80 3.51 20.31
N LEU A 73 0.82 2.60 20.33
CA LEU A 73 0.46 1.80 19.16
C LEU A 73 -0.25 2.66 18.10
N VAL A 74 -1.12 3.59 18.54
CA VAL A 74 -1.77 4.56 17.65
C VAL A 74 -0.74 5.46 16.98
N GLU A 75 0.22 5.97 17.76
CA GLU A 75 1.32 6.80 17.25
C GLU A 75 2.18 6.05 16.23
N ALA A 76 2.52 4.78 16.50
CA ALA A 76 3.28 3.94 15.57
C ALA A 76 2.54 3.73 14.24
N VAL A 77 1.23 3.44 14.28
CA VAL A 77 0.40 3.28 13.08
C VAL A 77 0.37 4.57 12.25
N LEU A 78 0.17 5.71 12.90
CA LEU A 78 0.16 7.01 12.23
C LEU A 78 1.53 7.39 11.66
N ALA A 79 2.62 7.03 12.36
CA ALA A 79 3.98 7.24 11.90
C ALA A 79 4.29 6.42 10.63
N GLU A 80 3.93 5.13 10.60
CA GLU A 80 4.13 4.27 9.44
C GLU A 80 3.31 4.75 8.22
N LEU A 81 2.03 5.10 8.43
CA LEU A 81 1.20 5.68 7.38
C LEU A 81 1.80 6.98 6.83
N THR A 82 2.28 7.87 7.72
CA THR A 82 2.93 9.12 7.31
C THR A 82 4.20 8.84 6.50
N GLN A 83 5.00 7.86 6.94
CA GLN A 83 6.22 7.44 6.26
C GLN A 83 5.93 6.91 4.85
N GLN A 84 4.84 6.17 4.67
CA GLN A 84 4.42 5.64 3.38
C GLN A 84 4.05 6.75 2.38
N LEU A 85 3.39 7.81 2.86
CA LEU A 85 2.79 8.84 2.01
C LEU A 85 3.69 10.06 1.74
N GLN A 86 4.66 10.34 2.61
CA GLN A 86 5.44 11.59 2.57
C GLN A 86 6.21 11.83 1.26
N GLY A 87 6.54 10.77 0.51
CA GLY A 87 7.30 10.86 -0.73
C GLY A 87 6.47 11.28 -1.96
N ALA A 88 5.13 11.20 -1.86
CA ALA A 88 4.22 11.34 -2.99
C ALA A 88 3.05 12.32 -2.71
N PRO A 89 3.29 13.64 -2.68
CA PRO A 89 2.24 14.65 -2.44
C PRO A 89 1.05 14.55 -3.40
N GLN A 90 1.28 14.11 -4.64
CA GLN A 90 0.24 13.92 -5.64
C GLN A 90 -0.69 12.75 -5.31
N LEU A 91 -0.13 11.66 -4.74
CA LEU A 91 -0.92 10.54 -4.21
C LEU A 91 -1.74 10.98 -3.00
N VAL A 92 -1.14 11.76 -2.10
CA VAL A 92 -1.85 12.36 -0.96
C VAL A 92 -3.02 13.22 -1.44
N ALA A 93 -2.83 14.05 -2.48
CA ALA A 93 -3.90 14.87 -3.05
C ALA A 93 -5.10 14.05 -3.56
N ARG A 94 -4.85 12.86 -4.11
CA ARG A 94 -5.93 11.95 -4.53
C ARG A 94 -6.66 11.33 -3.36
N LEU A 95 -5.93 10.90 -2.33
CA LEU A 95 -6.53 10.41 -1.08
C LEU A 95 -7.33 11.50 -0.36
N GLU A 96 -6.90 12.75 -0.41
CA GLU A 96 -7.64 13.91 0.13
C GLU A 96 -9.00 14.11 -0.57
N ALA A 97 -9.08 13.80 -1.87
CA ALA A 97 -10.32 13.84 -2.65
C ALA A 97 -11.22 12.60 -2.45
N ALA A 98 -10.67 11.51 -1.91
CA ALA A 98 -11.40 10.29 -1.62
C ALA A 98 -12.13 10.37 -0.26
N ARG A 99 -12.89 9.30 0.03
CA ARG A 99 -13.56 9.12 1.32
C ARG A 99 -12.53 8.98 2.45
N PRO A 100 -12.84 9.46 3.67
CA PRO A 100 -11.98 9.25 4.83
C PRO A 100 -11.82 7.77 5.19
N ILE A 101 -10.75 7.45 5.91
CA ILE A 101 -10.42 6.10 6.37
C ILE A 101 -10.59 6.03 7.90
N ALA A 102 -11.28 5.00 8.38
CA ALA A 102 -11.30 4.62 9.79
C ALA A 102 -10.40 3.40 10.01
N ILE A 103 -9.37 3.56 10.85
CA ILE A 103 -8.49 2.47 11.26
C ILE A 103 -8.98 1.95 12.62
N THR A 104 -9.49 0.73 12.64
CA THR A 104 -9.93 0.04 13.85
C THR A 104 -8.78 -0.83 14.38
N LEU A 105 -8.20 -0.46 15.52
CA LEU A 105 -7.26 -1.32 16.24
C LEU A 105 -8.05 -2.38 17.01
N VAL A 106 -7.77 -3.65 16.75
CA VAL A 106 -8.45 -4.78 17.39
C VAL A 106 -7.59 -5.28 18.54
N PRO A 107 -8.08 -5.21 19.80
CA PRO A 107 -7.31 -5.63 20.96
C PRO A 107 -6.97 -7.12 20.94
N ARG A 108 -5.93 -7.48 21.71
CA ARG A 108 -5.50 -8.87 21.90
C ARG A 108 -6.68 -9.76 22.32
N GLY A 109 -6.79 -10.92 21.68
CA GLY A 109 -7.85 -11.90 21.96
C GLY A 109 -9.23 -11.55 21.39
N LYS A 110 -9.36 -10.47 20.61
CA LYS A 110 -10.59 -10.13 19.86
C LYS A 110 -10.41 -10.40 18.37
N SER A 111 -11.52 -10.52 17.64
CA SER A 111 -11.54 -10.71 16.19
C SER A 111 -12.07 -9.48 15.47
N MET A 112 -11.67 -9.26 14.22
CA MET A 112 -12.18 -8.13 13.41
C MET A 112 -13.69 -8.20 13.19
N ALA A 113 -14.27 -9.40 13.12
CA ALA A 113 -15.72 -9.60 13.00
C ALA A 113 -16.50 -8.97 14.15
N ALA A 114 -15.94 -8.94 15.37
CA ALA A 114 -16.56 -8.28 16.53
C ALA A 114 -16.64 -6.74 16.37
N TYR A 115 -15.91 -6.18 15.40
CA TYR A 115 -15.89 -4.76 15.06
C TYR A 115 -16.54 -4.48 13.70
N GLY A 116 -17.37 -5.41 13.20
CA GLY A 116 -18.19 -5.20 11.99
C GLY A 116 -17.45 -5.40 10.66
N PHE A 117 -16.26 -6.00 10.67
CA PHE A 117 -15.64 -6.53 9.45
C PHE A 117 -16.32 -7.84 9.03
N PRO A 118 -16.27 -8.22 7.73
CA PRO A 118 -16.92 -9.43 7.24
C PRO A 118 -16.51 -10.68 8.00
N LYS A 119 -17.49 -11.51 8.38
CA LYS A 119 -17.26 -12.80 9.05
C LYS A 119 -16.53 -13.81 8.18
N GLY A 120 -16.62 -13.63 6.85
CA GLY A 120 -15.93 -14.46 5.87
C GLY A 120 -14.44 -14.16 5.74
N ALA A 121 -13.97 -12.99 6.20
CA ALA A 121 -12.55 -12.70 6.22
C ALA A 121 -11.84 -13.75 7.11
N SER A 122 -10.73 -14.30 6.60
CA SER A 122 -9.99 -15.36 7.28
C SER A 122 -9.83 -15.05 8.78
N ALA A 123 -10.20 -16.00 9.65
CA ALA A 123 -10.00 -15.86 11.10
C ALA A 123 -8.52 -15.68 11.49
N ARG A 124 -7.60 -15.87 10.53
CA ARG A 124 -6.15 -15.67 10.66
C ARG A 124 -5.64 -14.37 10.05
N ALA A 125 -6.52 -13.50 9.53
CA ALA A 125 -6.11 -12.23 8.94
C ALA A 125 -5.56 -11.29 10.03
N SER A 126 -4.31 -10.86 9.85
CA SER A 126 -3.63 -9.90 10.73
C SER A 126 -4.10 -8.47 10.48
N GLY A 127 -4.46 -8.17 9.23
CA GLY A 127 -5.00 -6.90 8.75
C GLY A 127 -6.14 -7.14 7.76
N LEU A 128 -6.98 -6.13 7.57
CA LEU A 128 -8.00 -6.13 6.52
C LEU A 128 -8.42 -4.72 6.13
N PHE A 129 -8.15 -4.33 4.90
CA PHE A 129 -8.88 -3.25 4.24
C PHE A 129 -10.27 -3.72 3.79
N TRP A 130 -11.30 -2.97 4.17
CA TRP A 130 -12.66 -3.19 3.70
C TRP A 130 -13.37 -1.89 3.41
N ASP A 131 -14.10 -1.87 2.30
CA ASP A 131 -14.89 -0.72 1.90
C ASP A 131 -16.23 -1.18 1.34
N HIS A 132 -17.26 -0.37 1.59
CA HIS A 132 -18.61 -0.58 1.09
C HIS A 132 -19.22 0.78 0.73
N PRO A 133 -19.97 0.92 -0.37
CA PRO A 133 -20.45 2.22 -0.82
C PRO A 133 -21.42 2.89 0.17
N SER A 134 -22.16 2.10 0.94
CA SER A 134 -23.07 2.62 1.98
C SER A 134 -22.38 3.08 3.26
N TRP A 135 -21.07 2.82 3.42
CA TRP A 135 -20.34 3.23 4.62
C TRP A 135 -19.83 4.67 4.49
N PRO A 136 -19.86 5.46 5.58
CA PRO A 136 -19.39 6.84 5.54
C PRO A 136 -17.86 6.95 5.36
N THR A 137 -17.14 5.89 5.69
CA THR A 137 -15.67 5.82 5.62
C THR A 137 -15.25 4.44 5.14
N ALA A 138 -14.17 4.37 4.37
CA ALA A 138 -13.45 3.12 4.16
C ALA A 138 -12.82 2.67 5.48
N ARG A 139 -12.58 1.37 5.66
CA ARG A 139 -12.11 0.82 6.94
C ARG A 139 -10.85 -0.01 6.78
N ILE A 140 -9.96 0.08 7.76
CA ILE A 140 -8.82 -0.82 7.92
C ILE A 140 -8.90 -1.42 9.31
N GLY A 141 -8.92 -2.74 9.42
CA GLY A 141 -8.81 -3.47 10.68
C GLY A 141 -7.37 -3.93 10.89
N LEU A 142 -6.81 -3.72 12.08
CA LEU A 142 -5.45 -4.17 12.42
C LEU A 142 -5.48 -4.91 13.76
N LEU A 143 -5.00 -6.16 13.80
CA LEU A 143 -4.84 -6.87 15.06
C LEU A 143 -3.63 -6.30 15.83
N ALA A 144 -3.85 -5.86 17.07
CA ALA A 144 -2.77 -5.32 17.90
C ALA A 144 -1.62 -6.31 18.10
N THR A 145 -1.93 -7.61 18.18
CA THR A 145 -0.92 -8.68 18.30
C THR A 145 -0.04 -8.81 17.06
N ALA A 146 -0.57 -8.49 15.89
CA ALA A 146 0.17 -8.58 14.65
C ALA A 146 1.05 -7.34 14.46
N LEU A 147 0.59 -6.14 14.84
CA LEU A 147 1.39 -4.91 14.79
C LEU A 147 2.70 -5.00 15.59
N GLU A 148 2.77 -5.85 16.62
CA GLU A 148 3.99 -6.09 17.41
C GLU A 148 5.03 -6.97 16.67
N SER A 149 4.60 -7.78 15.70
CA SER A 149 5.45 -8.82 15.08
C SER A 149 5.54 -8.74 13.56
N GLU A 150 4.61 -8.06 12.90
CA GLU A 150 4.50 -7.90 11.46
C GLU A 150 4.78 -6.44 11.07
N ARG A 151 6.06 -6.13 10.87
CA ARG A 151 6.60 -4.78 10.63
C ARG A 151 6.08 -4.04 9.38
N MET A 152 5.21 -4.67 8.57
CA MET A 152 4.75 -4.14 7.28
C MET A 152 3.23 -4.05 7.21
N LEU A 153 2.55 -4.40 8.31
CA LEU A 153 1.10 -4.59 8.30
C LEU A 153 0.34 -3.31 7.96
N VAL A 154 0.74 -2.16 8.51
CA VAL A 154 0.08 -0.88 8.22
C VAL A 154 0.31 -0.50 6.76
N THR A 155 1.57 -0.59 6.30
CA THR A 155 1.95 -0.32 4.91
C THR A 155 1.16 -1.20 3.93
N HIS A 156 1.01 -2.49 4.24
CA HIS A 156 0.29 -3.47 3.42
C HIS A 156 -1.19 -3.11 3.30
N GLU A 157 -1.90 -2.93 4.42
CA GLU A 157 -3.33 -2.63 4.38
C GLU A 157 -3.63 -1.24 3.79
N MET A 158 -2.74 -0.29 4.04
CA MET A 158 -2.85 1.03 3.43
C MET A 158 -2.59 0.99 1.91
N ALA A 159 -1.77 0.06 1.41
CA ALA A 159 -1.62 -0.16 -0.03
C ALA A 159 -2.93 -0.63 -0.66
N HIS A 160 -3.68 -1.55 -0.03
CA HIS A 160 -5.02 -1.92 -0.48
C HIS A 160 -5.95 -0.70 -0.53
N ALA A 161 -5.94 0.14 0.51
CA ALA A 161 -6.71 1.38 0.52
C ALA A 161 -6.30 2.34 -0.62
N ILE A 162 -5.00 2.51 -0.87
CA ILE A 162 -4.49 3.33 -1.97
C ILE A 162 -5.00 2.80 -3.32
N ALA A 163 -4.87 1.50 -3.56
CA ALA A 163 -5.27 0.89 -4.82
C ALA A 163 -6.76 1.10 -5.12
N ARG A 164 -7.59 1.14 -4.08
CA ARG A 164 -9.04 1.26 -4.20
C ARG A 164 -9.54 2.70 -4.18
N LEU A 165 -8.93 3.58 -3.40
CA LEU A 165 -9.44 4.94 -3.17
C LEU A 165 -8.71 6.00 -4.00
N ALA A 166 -7.43 5.80 -4.32
CA ALA A 166 -6.63 6.79 -5.05
C ALA A 166 -6.54 6.51 -6.54
N PHE A 167 -6.95 5.33 -7.01
CA PHE A 167 -6.89 4.96 -8.42
C PHE A 167 -8.27 4.98 -9.05
N THR A 168 -8.33 5.49 -10.27
CA THR A 168 -9.49 5.34 -11.14
C THR A 168 -9.66 3.89 -11.56
N HIS A 169 -10.84 3.52 -12.06
CA HIS A 169 -11.09 2.18 -12.59
C HIS A 169 -10.08 1.80 -13.69
N ASP A 170 -9.82 2.69 -14.65
CA ASP A 170 -8.91 2.41 -15.76
C ASP A 170 -7.45 2.21 -15.30
N GLU A 171 -7.03 2.93 -14.27
CA GLU A 171 -5.73 2.76 -13.64
C GLU A 171 -5.63 1.39 -12.94
N GLN A 172 -6.67 0.97 -12.21
CA GLN A 172 -6.73 -0.38 -11.62
C GLN A 172 -6.69 -1.46 -12.71
N GLU A 173 -7.42 -1.30 -13.81
CA GLU A 173 -7.42 -2.24 -14.94
C GLU A 173 -6.05 -2.35 -15.63
N ARG A 174 -5.24 -1.28 -15.66
CA ARG A 174 -3.85 -1.35 -16.16
C ARG A 174 -2.98 -2.25 -15.29
N ILE A 175 -3.11 -2.17 -13.97
CA ILE A 175 -2.42 -3.06 -13.03
C ILE A 175 -2.85 -4.51 -13.28
N TYR A 176 -4.15 -4.76 -13.38
CA TYR A 176 -4.66 -6.11 -13.66
C TYR A 176 -4.17 -6.65 -15.01
N ARG A 177 -4.20 -5.85 -16.08
CA ARG A 177 -3.73 -6.26 -17.40
C ARG A 177 -2.25 -6.69 -17.37
N LEU A 178 -1.42 -5.98 -16.62
CA LEU A 178 0.00 -6.32 -16.49
C LEU A 178 0.23 -7.59 -15.66
N MET A 179 -0.49 -7.75 -14.55
CA MET A 179 -0.14 -8.72 -13.51
C MET A 179 -0.95 -10.03 -13.58
N LEU A 180 -2.15 -10.01 -14.16
CA LEU A 180 -3.00 -11.21 -14.31
C LEU A 180 -2.35 -12.36 -15.08
N PRO A 181 -1.56 -12.15 -16.16
CA PRO A 181 -0.87 -13.24 -16.83
C PRO A 181 0.02 -14.07 -15.88
N THR A 182 0.60 -13.40 -14.88
CA THR A 182 1.51 -14.00 -13.89
C THR A 182 0.77 -14.62 -12.72
N TYR A 183 -0.20 -13.90 -12.14
CA TYR A 183 -0.84 -14.26 -10.87
C TYR A 183 -2.23 -14.87 -11.02
N ARG A 184 -2.81 -14.85 -12.24
CA ARG A 184 -4.05 -15.55 -12.66
C ARG A 184 -5.33 -15.20 -11.89
N SER A 185 -5.26 -14.42 -10.82
CA SER A 185 -6.37 -14.00 -9.98
C SER A 185 -6.25 -12.52 -9.64
N ARG A 186 -7.35 -11.77 -9.76
CA ARG A 186 -7.37 -10.36 -9.37
C ARG A 186 -7.12 -10.18 -7.87
N ALA A 187 -7.58 -11.12 -7.03
CA ALA A 187 -7.30 -11.08 -5.60
C ALA A 187 -5.79 -11.23 -5.33
N TRP A 188 -5.12 -12.14 -6.03
CA TRP A 188 -3.66 -12.25 -5.92
C TRP A 188 -2.95 -11.00 -6.44
N VAL A 189 -3.45 -10.36 -7.50
CA VAL A 189 -2.87 -9.10 -7.98
C VAL A 189 -3.00 -7.98 -6.93
N ASP A 190 -4.13 -7.88 -6.22
CA ASP A 190 -4.28 -6.93 -5.11
C ASP A 190 -3.22 -7.19 -4.03
N GLU A 191 -3.04 -8.43 -3.60
CA GLU A 191 -2.01 -8.83 -2.63
C GLU A 191 -0.59 -8.52 -3.14
N VAL A 192 -0.31 -8.78 -4.42
CA VAL A 192 1.00 -8.49 -5.01
C VAL A 192 1.29 -6.99 -5.01
N PHE A 193 0.29 -6.15 -5.29
CA PHE A 193 0.44 -4.70 -5.18
C PHE A 193 0.79 -4.28 -3.75
N ALA A 194 0.12 -4.84 -2.75
CA ALA A 194 0.43 -4.58 -1.35
C ALA A 194 1.84 -5.07 -0.96
N ILE A 195 2.24 -6.29 -1.34
CA ILE A 195 3.57 -6.85 -1.07
C ILE A 195 4.68 -6.06 -1.76
N TYR A 196 4.47 -5.62 -3.02
CA TYR A 196 5.45 -4.75 -3.69
C TYR A 196 5.54 -3.39 -3.00
N SER A 197 4.43 -2.88 -2.46
CA SER A 197 4.42 -1.65 -1.67
C SER A 197 5.24 -1.79 -0.39
N GLU A 198 5.14 -2.93 0.33
CA GLU A 198 5.98 -3.21 1.51
C GLU A 198 7.47 -3.01 1.22
N ARG A 199 7.90 -3.48 0.04
CA ARG A 199 9.29 -3.53 -0.37
C ARG A 199 9.96 -2.16 -0.50
N GLU A 200 9.19 -1.12 -0.82
CA GLU A 200 9.74 0.24 -0.92
C GLU A 200 10.08 0.86 0.44
N PHE A 201 9.54 0.29 1.54
CA PHE A 201 9.75 0.76 2.90
C PHE A 201 10.57 -0.20 3.76
N VAL A 202 10.75 -1.44 3.30
CA VAL A 202 11.50 -2.48 4.01
C VAL A 202 12.75 -2.88 3.22
N PRO A 203 13.96 -2.64 3.76
CA PRO A 203 15.22 -2.82 3.03
C PRO A 203 15.43 -4.22 2.46
N GLU A 204 15.08 -5.27 3.21
CA GLU A 204 15.23 -6.69 2.86
C GLU A 204 14.12 -7.53 3.51
N PHE A 205 13.51 -8.42 2.72
CA PHE A 205 12.71 -9.52 3.28
C PHE A 205 13.66 -10.58 3.83
N THR A 206 13.33 -11.12 4.99
CA THR A 206 14.03 -12.28 5.55
C THR A 206 13.82 -13.51 4.68
N GLU A 207 14.74 -14.48 4.74
CA GLU A 207 14.59 -15.76 4.04
C GLU A 207 13.25 -16.45 4.38
N ARG A 208 12.84 -16.38 5.65
CA ARG A 208 11.55 -16.90 6.11
C ARG A 208 10.36 -16.20 5.44
N GLU A 209 10.41 -14.88 5.30
CA GLU A 209 9.36 -14.11 4.60
C GLU A 209 9.31 -14.44 3.11
N GLY A 210 10.46 -14.70 2.48
CA GLY A 210 10.57 -15.13 1.08
C GLY A 210 10.04 -16.53 0.81
N HIS A 211 10.07 -17.43 1.81
CA HIS A 211 9.50 -18.79 1.70
C HIS A 211 8.08 -18.90 2.26
N ALA A 212 7.39 -17.77 2.47
CA ALA A 212 5.98 -17.79 2.84
C ALA A 212 5.15 -18.54 1.78
N PRO A 213 4.11 -19.28 2.17
CA PRO A 213 3.28 -20.01 1.22
C PRO A 213 2.50 -19.04 0.31
N GLY A 214 2.10 -19.54 -0.87
CA GLY A 214 1.17 -18.84 -1.76
C GLY A 214 1.75 -17.60 -2.43
N VAL A 215 0.91 -16.57 -2.59
CA VAL A 215 1.25 -15.35 -3.33
C VAL A 215 2.34 -14.54 -2.63
N TYR A 216 2.41 -14.61 -1.30
CA TYR A 216 3.39 -13.91 -0.48
C TYR A 216 4.84 -14.31 -0.82
N GLY A 217 5.20 -15.58 -0.68
CA GLY A 217 6.56 -16.01 -1.04
C GLY A 217 6.84 -15.83 -2.52
N MET A 218 5.87 -16.15 -3.39
CA MET A 218 6.01 -15.99 -4.83
C MET A 218 6.32 -14.54 -5.23
N ALA A 219 5.60 -13.56 -4.69
CA ALA A 219 5.80 -12.15 -5.00
C ALA A 219 7.12 -11.62 -4.46
N ARG A 220 7.48 -11.99 -3.22
CA ARG A 220 8.73 -11.58 -2.56
C ARG A 220 9.97 -12.12 -3.27
N GLN A 221 9.94 -13.38 -3.72
CA GLN A 221 11.03 -13.99 -4.47
C GLN A 221 11.19 -13.43 -5.89
N ARG A 222 10.09 -12.97 -6.49
CA ARG A 222 10.09 -12.42 -7.86
C ARG A 222 10.35 -10.92 -7.90
N TRP A 223 10.55 -10.27 -6.77
CA TRP A 223 10.84 -8.85 -6.76
C TRP A 223 12.21 -8.59 -7.40
N ASP A 224 12.25 -7.71 -8.40
CA ASP A 224 13.48 -7.28 -9.10
C ASP A 224 13.30 -5.82 -9.54
N GLU A 225 14.34 -4.98 -9.38
CA GLU A 225 14.32 -3.56 -9.78
C GLU A 225 14.17 -3.33 -11.29
N ARG A 226 14.39 -4.37 -12.10
CA ARG A 226 14.21 -4.35 -13.55
C ARG A 226 12.76 -4.62 -13.96
N HIS A 227 11.92 -5.10 -13.04
CA HIS A 227 10.52 -5.33 -13.34
C HIS A 227 9.76 -4.01 -13.42
N VAL A 228 9.00 -3.81 -14.51
CA VAL A 228 8.18 -2.60 -14.72
C VAL A 228 7.23 -2.33 -13.55
N PHE A 229 6.71 -3.38 -12.91
CA PHE A 229 5.82 -3.23 -11.76
C PHE A 229 6.55 -2.73 -10.49
N THR A 230 7.79 -3.15 -10.26
CA THR A 230 8.64 -2.60 -9.20
C THR A 230 8.86 -1.10 -9.42
N ARG A 231 9.20 -0.72 -10.66
CA ARG A 231 9.42 0.68 -11.04
C ARG A 231 8.15 1.51 -10.90
N PHE A 232 7.01 0.95 -11.27
CA PHE A 232 5.69 1.54 -11.04
C PHE A 232 5.44 1.84 -9.57
N VAL A 233 5.66 0.85 -8.68
CA VAL A 233 5.44 1.02 -7.23
C VAL A 233 6.42 2.04 -6.64
N ARG A 234 7.68 2.02 -7.06
CA ARG A 234 8.66 3.05 -6.68
C ARG A 234 8.24 4.44 -7.14
N ALA A 235 7.82 4.59 -8.40
CA ALA A 235 7.35 5.86 -8.95
C ALA A 235 6.09 6.37 -8.22
N LEU A 236 5.25 5.46 -7.72
CA LEU A 236 4.04 5.79 -6.99
C LEU A 236 4.36 6.44 -5.64
N TYR A 237 5.25 5.83 -4.84
CA TYR A 237 5.58 6.31 -3.48
C TYR A 237 6.72 7.32 -3.45
N HIS A 238 7.65 7.20 -4.38
CA HIS A 238 8.91 7.94 -4.43
C HIS A 238 9.23 8.41 -5.85
N PRO A 239 8.38 9.25 -6.48
CA PRO A 239 8.59 9.73 -7.85
C PRO A 239 9.90 10.52 -8.05
N HIS A 240 10.57 10.91 -6.97
CA HIS A 240 11.86 11.60 -6.97
C HIS A 240 13.07 10.66 -6.96
N ARG A 241 12.88 9.35 -6.70
CA ARG A 241 13.96 8.36 -6.66
C ARG A 241 14.19 7.73 -8.05
N PRO A 242 15.42 7.30 -8.36
CA PRO A 242 15.69 6.50 -9.56
C PRO A 242 14.84 5.23 -9.61
N LEU A 243 14.27 4.93 -10.78
CA LEU A 243 13.36 3.79 -10.97
C LEU A 243 14.09 2.44 -10.87
N ALA A 244 15.36 2.39 -11.26
CA ALA A 244 16.23 1.22 -11.11
C ALA A 244 17.61 1.65 -10.59
N GLY A 245 18.27 0.78 -9.81
CA GLY A 245 19.68 0.91 -9.43
C GLY A 245 20.01 2.17 -8.61
N SER A 246 19.97 2.08 -7.28
CA SER A 246 20.56 3.11 -6.42
C SER A 246 21.30 2.56 -5.20
N THR A 247 22.28 1.70 -5.44
CA THR A 247 23.44 1.52 -4.54
C THR A 247 24.75 1.85 -5.24
N ARG A 248 24.80 2.96 -6.00
CA ARG A 248 26.08 3.65 -6.16
C ARG A 248 26.28 4.56 -4.96
N ALA A 249 26.80 3.98 -3.88
CA ALA A 249 27.64 4.77 -3.00
C ALA A 249 28.71 5.43 -3.90
N PRO A 250 28.97 6.74 -3.79
CA PRO A 250 30.11 7.31 -4.48
C PRO A 250 31.35 6.52 -4.06
N PRO A 251 32.25 6.13 -4.98
CA PRO A 251 33.48 5.47 -4.59
C PRO A 251 34.18 6.37 -3.56
N ARG A 252 34.36 5.85 -2.34
CA ARG A 252 35.30 6.44 -1.39
C ARG A 252 36.68 6.28 -2.02
N GLY A 253 37.16 7.35 -2.64
CA GLY A 253 38.46 7.40 -3.28
C GLY A 253 38.36 8.04 -4.64
N LEU A 254 38.53 9.37 -4.67
CA LEU A 254 39.28 10.14 -5.67
C LEU A 254 38.90 11.62 -5.53
N LEU A 255 39.30 12.20 -4.41
CA LEU A 255 39.79 13.57 -4.29
C LEU A 255 41.03 13.38 -3.38
N GLY A 256 42.26 13.51 -3.87
CA GLY A 256 42.76 14.66 -4.62
C GLY A 256 43.24 15.66 -3.59
#